data_AF-A0A7X4K752-F1
#
_entry.id   AF-A0A7X4K752-F1
#
_cell.length_a   1.000
_cell.length_b   1.000
_cell.length_c   1.000
_cell.angle_alpha   90.00
_cell.angle_beta   90.00
_cell.angle_gamma   90.00
#
_symmetry.space_group_name_H-M   'P 1'
#
loop_
_entity.id
_entity.type
_entity.pdbx_description
1 polymer ?
#
loop_
_entity_poly.entity_id
_entity_poly.type
_entity_poly.pdbx_seq_one_letter_code
_entity_poly.pdbx_strand_id
1 'polypeptide(L)'
;MSWTTVLRGAGNQIELNRLVGFVGGMAYVVCANVFVGWEVIGRAREFDITAYCLAFPGGLAVVAGGTAAAVAIKDRNVAAARAIEATGSPSAKSELAG
;
A
#
# COMPACT_ATOMS: atom_id res chain seq x y z
N MET A 1 -2.93 -14.44 -18.07
CA MET A 1 -3.10 -14.03 -16.65
C MET A 1 -3.80 -12.68 -16.62
N SER A 2 -4.84 -12.50 -15.81
CA SER A 2 -5.49 -11.20 -15.64
C SER A 2 -4.66 -10.35 -14.69
N TRP A 3 -4.44 -9.06 -14.99
CA TRP A 3 -3.67 -8.15 -14.15
C TRP A 3 -4.28 -7.98 -12.75
N THR A 4 -5.57 -8.28 -12.58
CA THR A 4 -6.25 -8.21 -11.27
C THR A 4 -5.79 -9.29 -10.29
N THR A 5 -5.10 -10.33 -10.75
CA THR A 5 -4.63 -11.43 -9.90
C THR A 5 -3.65 -10.96 -8.82
N VAL A 6 -2.80 -9.95 -9.08
CA VAL A 6 -1.85 -9.43 -8.07
C VAL A 6 -2.53 -8.65 -6.94
N LEU A 7 -3.77 -8.20 -7.17
CA LEU A 7 -4.57 -7.46 -6.19
C LEU A 7 -5.42 -8.36 -5.30
N ARG A 8 -5.46 -9.67 -5.59
CA ARG A 8 -6.24 -10.63 -4.80
C ARG A 8 -5.45 -11.10 -3.58
N GLY A 9 -6.17 -11.28 -2.48
CA GLY A 9 -5.64 -11.81 -1.22
C GLY A 9 -5.96 -13.28 -1.00
N ALA A 10 -5.72 -13.76 0.23
CA ALA A 10 -5.94 -15.16 0.61
C ALA A 10 -7.40 -15.64 0.42
N GLY A 11 -8.37 -14.72 0.47
CA GLY A 11 -9.79 -15.02 0.19
C GLY A 11 -10.18 -15.03 -1.29
N ASN A 12 -9.22 -14.96 -2.21
CA ASN A 12 -9.41 -14.83 -3.65
C ASN A 12 -10.26 -13.60 -4.09
N GLN A 13 -10.52 -12.64 -3.20
CA GLN A 13 -11.17 -11.36 -3.49
C GLN A 13 -10.13 -10.25 -3.64
N ILE A 14 -10.48 -9.18 -4.37
CA ILE A 14 -9.63 -7.98 -4.45
C ILE A 14 -9.51 -7.38 -3.04
N GLU A 15 -8.29 -7.17 -2.59
CA GLU A 15 -8.03 -6.57 -1.29
C GLU A 15 -7.85 -5.06 -1.39
N LEU A 16 -8.61 -4.32 -0.59
CA LEU A 16 -8.53 -2.88 -0.56
C LEU A 16 -7.10 -2.37 -0.29
N ASN A 17 -6.38 -2.95 0.69
CA ASN A 17 -5.02 -2.53 1.01
C ASN A 17 -4.05 -2.74 -0.17
N ARG A 18 -4.21 -3.82 -0.94
CA ARG A 18 -3.41 -4.09 -2.13
C ARG A 18 -3.77 -3.14 -3.27
N LEU A 19 -5.06 -2.86 -3.46
CA LEU A 19 -5.53 -1.89 -4.46
C LEU A 19 -5.03 -0.47 -4.15
N VAL A 20 -5.14 -0.03 -2.89
CA VAL A 20 -4.65 1.28 -2.44
C VAL A 20 -3.14 1.38 -2.61
N GLY A 21 -2.39 0.35 -2.25
CA GLY A 21 -0.95 0.31 -2.48
C GLY A 21 -0.56 0.34 -3.96
N PHE A 22 -1.29 -0.39 -4.81
CA PHE A 22 -1.06 -0.39 -6.26
C PHE A 22 -1.34 0.99 -6.87
N VAL A 23 -2.50 1.57 -6.57
CA VAL A 23 -2.89 2.91 -7.07
C VAL A 23 -1.93 3.98 -6.52
N GLY A 24 -1.58 3.92 -5.24
CA GLY A 24 -0.62 4.82 -4.61
C GLY A 24 0.78 4.73 -5.22
N GLY A 25 1.24 3.51 -5.52
CA GLY A 25 2.51 3.27 -6.21
C GLY A 25 2.52 3.86 -7.62
N MET A 26 1.45 3.62 -8.39
CA MET A 26 1.29 4.23 -9.72
C MET A 26 1.27 5.75 -9.65
N ALA A 27 0.52 6.32 -8.71
CA ALA A 27 0.47 7.77 -8.50
C ALA A 27 1.84 8.34 -8.14
N TYR A 28 2.61 7.67 -7.28
CA TYR A 28 3.98 8.09 -6.95
C TYR A 28 4.89 8.11 -8.18
N VAL A 29 4.88 7.04 -8.99
CA VAL A 29 5.70 6.94 -10.20
C VAL A 29 5.37 8.07 -11.18
N VAL A 30 4.08 8.31 -11.44
CA VAL A 30 3.66 9.36 -12.36
C VAL A 30 4.02 10.74 -11.81
N CYS A 31 3.66 11.05 -10.56
CA CYS A 31 3.90 12.35 -9.96
C CYS A 31 5.39 12.68 -9.85
N ALA A 32 6.25 11.72 -9.51
CA ALA A 32 7.69 11.94 -9.43
C ALA A 32 8.28 12.39 -10.79
N ASN A 33 7.85 11.74 -11.88
CA ASN A 33 8.33 12.09 -13.22
C ASN A 33 7.73 13.39 -13.74
N VAL A 34 6.44 13.64 -13.47
CA VAL A 34 5.77 14.90 -13.83
C VAL A 34 6.43 16.08 -13.11
N PHE A 35 6.78 15.92 -11.83
CA PHE A 35 7.44 16.97 -11.06
C PHE A 35 8.84 17.29 -11.60
N VAL A 36 9.63 16.26 -11.96
CA VAL A 36 10.91 16.45 -12.64
C VAL A 36 10.72 17.19 -13.96
N GLY A 37 9.76 16.77 -14.78
CA GLY A 37 9.44 17.42 -16.05
C GLY A 37 9.05 18.89 -15.87
N TRP A 38 8.27 19.21 -14.83
CA TRP A 38 7.89 20.58 -14.49
C TRP A 38 9.09 21.43 -14.07
N GLU A 39 10.01 20.91 -13.25
CA GLU A 39 11.20 21.64 -12.82
C GLU A 39 12.16 21.91 -13.99
N VAL A 40 12.31 20.93 -14.90
CA VAL A 40 13.22 21.07 -16.05
C VAL A 40 12.61 21.95 -17.14
N ILE A 41 11.36 21.68 -17.55
CA ILE A 41 10.72 22.37 -18.69
C ILE A 41 10.06 23.68 -18.25
N GLY A 42 9.32 23.65 -17.14
CA GLY A 42 8.54 24.80 -16.66
C GLY A 42 9.35 25.82 -15.86
N ARG A 43 10.45 25.40 -15.25
CA ARG A 43 11.33 26.27 -14.43
C ARG A 43 12.76 26.38 -14.94
N ALA A 44 13.07 25.77 -16.08
CA ALA A 44 14.40 25.79 -16.70
C ALA A 44 15.55 25.38 -15.75
N ARG A 45 15.28 24.51 -14.78
CA ARG A 45 16.31 23.98 -13.88
C ARG A 45 17.05 22.82 -14.53
N GLU A 46 18.33 22.69 -14.21
CA GLU A 46 19.10 21.52 -14.60
C GLU A 46 18.59 20.26 -13.89
N PHE A 47 18.57 19.16 -14.63
CA PHE A 47 18.18 17.87 -14.09
C PHE A 47 19.33 17.26 -13.28
N ASP A 48 19.15 17.14 -11.96
CA ASP A 48 20.07 16.42 -11.09
C ASP A 48 19.74 14.92 -11.05
N ILE A 49 20.43 14.16 -11.91
CA ILE A 49 20.30 12.70 -11.99
C ILE A 49 20.71 12.00 -10.69
N THR A 50 21.69 12.55 -9.96
CA THR A 50 22.21 11.91 -8.75
C THR A 50 21.17 12.02 -7.63
N ALA A 51 20.61 13.21 -7.43
CA ALA A 51 19.55 13.43 -6.46
C ALA A 51 18.31 12.58 -6.78
N TYR A 52 17.92 12.51 -8.07
CA TYR A 52 16.78 11.70 -8.49
C TYR A 52 16.99 10.20 -8.20
N CYS A 53 18.16 9.65 -8.56
CA CYS A 53 18.49 8.25 -8.33
C CYS A 53 18.61 7.87 -6.85
N LEU A 54 18.87 8.82 -5.96
CA LEU A 54 18.86 8.60 -4.52
C LEU A 54 17.45 8.68 -3.92
N ALA A 55 16.64 9.64 -4.37
CA ALA A 55 15.32 9.91 -3.79
C ALA A 55 14.22 8.98 -4.32
N PHE A 56 14.21 8.70 -5.63
CA PHE A 56 13.12 7.97 -6.27
C PHE A 56 12.99 6.51 -5.78
N PRO A 57 14.08 5.71 -5.72
CA PRO A 57 14.00 4.36 -5.15
C PRO A 57 13.60 4.38 -3.66
N GLY A 58 14.03 5.40 -2.91
CA GLY A 58 13.65 5.58 -1.52
C GLY A 58 12.14 5.78 -1.34
N GLY A 59 11.54 6.68 -2.11
CA GLY A 59 10.08 6.87 -2.06
C GLY A 59 9.30 5.64 -2.54
N LEU A 60 9.78 4.93 -3.57
CA LEU A 60 9.20 3.65 -3.98
C LEU A 60 9.24 2.60 -2.85
N ALA A 61 10.36 2.50 -2.14
CA ALA A 61 10.50 1.58 -1.01
C ALA A 61 9.51 1.92 0.12
N VAL A 62 9.24 3.21 0.37
CA VAL A 62 8.24 3.64 1.35
C VAL A 62 6.82 3.21 0.92
N VAL A 63 6.45 3.41 -0.34
CA VAL A 63 5.12 3.00 -0.83
C VAL A 63 4.94 1.48 -0.79
N ALA A 64 5.94 0.74 -1.27
CA ALA A 64 5.91 -0.72 -1.25
C ALA A 64 5.92 -1.28 0.19
N GLY A 65 6.80 -0.77 1.04
CA GLY A 65 6.93 -1.18 2.44
C GLY A 65 5.70 -0.84 3.26
N GLY A 66 5.16 0.37 3.11
CA GLY A 66 3.93 0.80 3.78
C GLY A 66 2.73 -0.06 3.39
N THR A 67 2.60 -0.37 2.09
CA THR A 67 1.56 -1.29 1.60
C THR A 67 1.72 -2.68 2.20
N ALA A 68 2.95 -3.25 2.15
CA ALA A 68 3.22 -4.57 2.69
C ALA A 68 2.94 -4.63 4.20
N ALA A 69 3.32 -3.60 4.96
CA ALA A 69 3.02 -3.50 6.38
C ALA A 69 1.50 -3.43 6.65
N ALA A 70 0.76 -2.62 5.90
CA ALA A 70 -0.69 -2.51 6.03
C ALA A 70 -1.40 -3.83 5.70
N VAL A 71 -0.93 -4.57 4.69
CA VAL A 71 -1.43 -5.91 4.37
C VAL A 71 -1.10 -6.90 5.49
N ALA A 72 0.13 -6.92 5.99
CA ALA A 72 0.53 -7.82 7.07
C ALA A 72 -0.28 -7.61 8.37
N ILE A 73 -0.55 -6.36 8.75
CA ILE A 73 -1.40 -6.03 9.91
C ILE A 73 -2.83 -6.52 9.68
N LYS A 74 -3.38 -6.27 8.49
CA LYS A 74 -4.72 -6.73 8.12
C LYS A 74 -4.81 -8.26 8.18
N ASP A 75 -3.85 -8.98 7.61
CA ASP A 75 -3.85 -10.44 7.57
C ASP A 75 -3.80 -11.04 8.98
N ARG A 76 -3.01 -10.43 9.89
CA ARG A 76 -3.01 -10.81 11.32
C ARG A 76 -4.37 -10.61 11.98
N ASN A 77 -5.02 -9.48 11.74
CA ASN A 77 -6.34 -9.18 12.31
C ASN A 77 -7.42 -10.13 11.78
N VAL A 78 -7.38 -10.47 10.50
CA VAL A 78 -8.29 -11.44 9.89
C VAL A 78 -8.06 -12.85 10.45
N ALA A 79 -6.81 -13.27 10.62
CA ALA A 79 -6.49 -14.56 11.23
C ALA A 79 -6.98 -14.63 12.69
N ALA A 80 -6.77 -13.58 13.48
CA ALA A 80 -7.25 -13.49 14.84
C ALA A 80 -8.79 -13.53 14.92
N ALA A 81 -9.49 -12.79 14.04
CA ALA A 81 -10.95 -12.81 13.98
C ALA A 81 -11.50 -14.21 13.67
N ARG A 82 -10.89 -14.92 12.71
CA ARG A 82 -11.27 -16.31 12.38
C ARG A 82 -11.03 -17.27 13.54
N ALA A 83 -9.96 -17.09 14.30
CA ALA A 83 -9.70 -17.90 15.49
C ALA A 83 -10.76 -17.66 16.58
N ILE A 84 -11.19 -16.41 16.79
CA ILE A 84 -12.26 -16.07 17.74
C ILE A 84 -13.58 -16.70 17.31
N GLU A 85 -13.96 -16.58 16.03
CA GLU A 85 -15.16 -17.21 15.47
C GLU A 85 -15.16 -18.73 15.66
N ALA A 86 -14.03 -19.39 15.41
CA ALA A 86 -13.89 -20.85 15.55
C ALA A 86 -13.95 -21.33 17.00
N THR A 87 -13.60 -20.48 17.98
CA THR A 87 -13.58 -20.82 19.41
C THR A 87 -14.90 -20.45 20.11
N GLY A 88 -15.85 -19.80 19.41
CA GLY A 88 -17.20 -19.51 19.91
C GLY A 88 -17.28 -18.47 21.04
N SER A 89 -16.20 -17.73 21.32
CA SER A 89 -16.22 -16.69 22.36
C SER A 89 -16.82 -15.38 21.83
N PRO A 90 -17.81 -14.78 22.50
CA PRO A 90 -18.23 -13.41 22.17
C PRO A 90 -17.07 -12.46 22.43
N SER A 91 -16.79 -11.60 21.45
CA SER A 91 -15.76 -10.55 21.55
C SER A 91 -16.03 -9.69 22.80
N ALA A 92 -15.03 -9.57 23.69
CA ALA A 92 -15.05 -8.90 25.00
C ALA A 92 -15.59 -7.44 25.03
N LYS A 93 -15.92 -6.84 23.89
CA LYS A 93 -16.64 -5.57 23.82
C LYS A 93 -18.12 -5.65 24.20
N SER A 94 -18.75 -6.82 24.25
CA SER A 94 -20.17 -6.92 24.65
C SER A 94 -20.38 -7.00 26.17
N GLU A 95 -19.33 -7.23 26.96
CA GLU A 95 -19.44 -7.47 28.42
C GLU A 95 -19.32 -6.19 29.26
N LEU A 96 -18.90 -5.07 28.66
CA LEU A 96 -18.77 -3.77 29.31
C LEU A 96 -20.01 -2.86 29.14
N ALA A 97 -21.07 -3.37 28.51
CA ALA A 97 -22.30 -2.62 28.23
C ALA A 97 -23.56 -3.21 28.89
N GLY A 98 -23.40 -4.12 29.86
CA GLY A 98 -24.48 -4.76 30.62
C GLY A 98 -24.49 -4.34 32.08
#